data_AF-A0A538HWN3-F1
#
_entry.id   AF-A0A538HWN3-F1
#
_cell.length_a   1.000
_cell.length_b   1.000
_cell.length_c   1.000
_cell.angle_alpha   90.00
_cell.angle_beta   90.00
_cell.angle_gamma   90.00
#
_symmetry.space_group_name_H-M   'P 1'
#
loop_
_entity.id
_entity.type
_entity.pdbx_description
1 polymer ?
#
loop_
_entity_poly.entity_id
_entity_poly.type
_entity_poly.pdbx_seq_one_letter_code
_entity_poly.pdbx_strand_id
1 'polypeptide(L)'
;PIWITEYGFQTPPDRLFGVSYAQQARYVSQAYAIARRTPQVAMMVWFMLKDDTNIGAGWQSGFITARGKHKPSFNVFRRLPH
;
A
#
# COMPACT_ATOMS: atom_id res chain seq x y z
N PRO A 1 2.73 5.31 22.55
CA PRO A 1 2.70 4.40 21.38
C PRO A 1 2.12 5.14 20.17
N ILE A 2 2.60 4.83 18.96
CA ILE A 2 2.19 5.43 17.69
C ILE A 2 1.40 4.38 16.91
N TRP A 3 0.23 4.78 16.40
CA TRP A 3 -0.58 3.98 15.48
C TRP A 3 -0.58 4.67 14.13
N ILE A 4 -0.06 3.99 13.11
CA ILE A 4 -0.14 4.44 11.72
C ILE A 4 -1.44 3.88 11.16
N THR A 5 -2.51 4.64 11.30
CA THR A 5 -3.87 4.18 10.97
C THR A 5 -4.13 4.13 9.47
N GLU A 6 -3.37 4.88 8.67
CA GLU A 6 -3.44 4.86 7.21
C GLU A 6 -2.06 5.09 6.61
N TYR A 7 -1.62 4.18 5.75
CA TYR A 7 -0.38 4.31 4.99
C TYR A 7 -0.53 3.66 3.62
N GLY A 8 0.02 4.27 2.58
CA GLY A 8 -0.01 3.71 1.25
C GLY A 8 0.73 4.57 0.24
N PHE A 9 1.02 3.98 -0.92
CA PHE A 9 1.57 4.69 -2.06
C PHE A 9 0.58 4.63 -3.21
N GLN A 10 0.20 5.80 -3.71
CA GLN A 10 -0.56 5.99 -4.94
C GLN A 10 0.14 5.28 -6.11
N THR A 11 -0.63 4.70 -7.02
CA THR A 11 -0.12 4.07 -8.25
C THR A 11 -0.81 4.65 -9.48
N PRO A 12 -0.41 4.32 -10.73
CA PRO A 12 -1.11 4.77 -11.92
C PRO A 12 -2.64 4.57 -11.82
N PRO A 13 -3.43 5.51 -12.36
CA PRO A 13 -3.03 6.48 -13.39
C PRO A 13 -2.51 7.83 -12.88
N ASP A 14 -2.29 8.01 -11.58
CA ASP A 14 -1.64 9.22 -11.08
C ASP A 14 -0.26 9.41 -11.75
N ARG A 15 -0.09 10.56 -12.42
CA ARG A 15 1.11 10.92 -13.18
C ARG A 15 2.07 11.83 -12.44
N LEU A 16 1.65 12.37 -11.29
CA LEU A 16 2.44 13.32 -10.49
C LEU A 16 3.22 12.60 -9.41
N PHE A 17 2.54 11.76 -8.61
CA PHE A 17 3.11 11.08 -7.45
C PHE A 17 2.94 9.55 -7.49
N GLY A 18 2.24 9.03 -8.50
CA GLY A 18 2.00 7.61 -8.66
C GLY A 18 3.29 6.81 -8.85
N VAL A 19 3.52 5.81 -8.00
CA VAL A 19 4.61 4.85 -8.17
C VAL A 19 4.17 3.67 -9.03
N SER A 20 5.09 3.07 -9.78
CA SER A 20 4.78 1.83 -10.52
C SER A 20 4.29 0.71 -9.60
N TYR A 21 3.53 -0.24 -10.13
CA TYR A 21 3.07 -1.41 -9.36
C TYR A 21 4.23 -2.22 -8.76
N ALA A 22 5.38 -2.28 -9.46
CA ALA A 22 6.59 -2.92 -8.95
C ALA A 22 7.20 -2.14 -7.77
N GLN A 23 7.27 -0.81 -7.86
CA GLN A 23 7.73 0.02 -6.75
C GLN A 23 6.79 -0.09 -5.55
N GLN A 24 5.46 -0.07 -5.74
CA GLN A 24 4.49 -0.26 -4.68
C GLN A 24 4.75 -1.58 -3.93
N ALA A 25 4.95 -2.68 -4.65
CA ALA A 25 5.26 -3.97 -4.06
C ALA A 25 6.56 -3.95 -3.23
N ARG A 26 7.62 -3.30 -3.71
CA ARG A 26 8.86 -3.11 -2.95
C ARG A 26 8.63 -2.28 -1.69
N TYR A 27 7.85 -1.21 -1.79
CA TYR A 27 7.60 -0.28 -0.69
C TYR A 27 6.73 -0.88 0.41
N VAL A 28 5.82 -1.81 0.10
CA VAL A 28 5.09 -2.59 1.12
C VAL A 28 6.07 -3.32 2.03
N SER A 29 7.01 -4.09 1.47
CA SER A 29 8.03 -4.80 2.28
C SER A 29 8.86 -3.83 3.10
N GLN A 30 9.31 -2.73 2.51
CA GLN A 30 10.14 -1.74 3.19
C GLN A 30 9.39 -1.05 4.34
N ALA A 31 8.15 -0.60 4.11
CA ALA A 31 7.35 0.11 5.09
C ALA A 31 7.06 -0.77 6.32
N TYR A 32 6.62 -2.02 6.10
CA TYR A 32 6.38 -2.95 7.21
C TYR A 32 7.68 -3.35 7.94
N ALA A 33 8.80 -3.50 7.23
CA ALA A 33 10.09 -3.75 7.87
C ALA A 33 10.57 -2.56 8.72
N ILE A 34 10.28 -1.33 8.30
CA ILE A 34 10.57 -0.13 9.10
C ILE A 34 9.64 -0.09 10.32
N ALA A 35 8.32 -0.21 10.12
CA ALA A 35 7.35 -0.17 11.21
C ALA A 35 7.67 -1.19 12.32
N ARG A 36 8.01 -2.43 11.94
CA ARG A 36 8.38 -3.50 12.90
C ARG A 36 9.67 -3.22 13.67
N ARG A 37 10.62 -2.49 13.09
CA ARG A 37 11.89 -2.14 13.74
C ARG A 37 11.79 -0.88 14.59
N THR A 38 10.70 -0.13 14.50
CA THR A 38 10.49 1.13 15.21
C THR A 38 9.68 0.86 16.49
N PRO A 39 10.29 0.86 17.69
CA PRO A 39 9.63 0.41 18.92
C PRO A 39 8.39 1.22 19.33
N GLN A 40 8.29 2.47 18.86
CA GLN A 40 7.14 3.31 19.15
C GLN A 40 5.90 2.92 18.34
N VAL A 41 6.06 2.25 17.19
CA VAL A 41 4.95 1.87 16.31
C VAL A 41 4.30 0.59 16.83
N ALA A 42 3.10 0.72 17.39
CA ALA A 42 2.33 -0.41 17.90
C ALA A 42 1.42 -1.03 16.82
N MET A 43 1.06 -0.26 15.79
CA MET A 43 0.17 -0.70 14.71
C MET A 43 0.49 0.06 13.43
N MET A 44 0.38 -0.64 12.30
CA MET A 44 0.34 -0.04 10.96
C MET A 44 -0.72 -0.71 10.09
N VAL A 45 -1.62 0.09 9.54
CA VAL A 45 -2.66 -0.33 8.59
C VAL A 45 -2.33 0.22 7.21
N TRP A 46 -2.37 -0.67 6.21
CA TRP A 46 -2.27 -0.25 4.83
C TRP A 46 -3.65 0.21 4.32
N PHE A 47 -3.71 1.45 3.84
CA PHE A 47 -4.87 2.01 3.17
C PHE A 47 -4.51 2.06 1.68
N MET A 48 -5.14 1.31 0.76
CA MET A 48 -6.37 0.51 0.84
C MET A 48 -6.14 -0.98 0.46
N LEU A 49 -7.17 -1.82 0.59
CA LEU A 49 -7.15 -3.16 -0.02
C LEU A 49 -7.45 -3.10 -1.52
N LYS A 50 -8.46 -2.34 -1.94
CA LYS A 50 -8.90 -2.18 -3.34
C LYS A 50 -8.88 -0.70 -3.72
N ASP A 51 -8.40 -0.39 -4.93
CA ASP A 51 -8.42 0.97 -5.47
C ASP A 51 -9.84 1.50 -5.61
N ASP A 52 -9.96 2.81 -5.51
CA ASP A 52 -11.20 3.53 -5.74
C ASP A 52 -11.69 3.36 -7.20
N THR A 53 -13.00 3.22 -7.37
CA THR A 53 -13.65 3.21 -8.68
C THR A 53 -13.68 4.59 -9.34
N ASN A 54 -13.56 5.66 -8.57
CA ASN A 54 -13.42 7.03 -9.07
C ASN A 54 -11.97 7.31 -9.48
N ILE A 55 -11.55 6.80 -10.64
CA ILE A 55 -10.15 6.82 -11.11
C ILE A 55 -9.54 8.24 -11.24
N GLY A 56 -10.36 9.28 -11.43
CA GLY A 56 -9.87 10.66 -11.62
C GLY A 56 -9.68 11.47 -10.34
N ALA A 57 -10.29 11.05 -9.22
CA ALA A 57 -10.28 11.80 -7.97
C ALA A 57 -10.02 10.94 -6.71
N GLY A 58 -10.24 9.63 -6.80
CA GLY A 58 -10.02 8.68 -5.72
C GLY A 58 -8.56 8.27 -5.57
N TRP A 59 -8.31 7.35 -4.65
CA TRP A 59 -6.96 6.87 -4.33
C TRP A 59 -6.68 5.47 -4.88
N GLN A 60 -5.49 5.26 -5.44
CA GLN A 60 -5.08 4.02 -6.14
C GLN A 60 -3.94 3.32 -5.40
N SER A 61 -3.96 3.36 -4.06
CA SER A 61 -2.99 2.69 -3.19
C SER A 61 -3.34 1.23 -2.87
N GLY A 62 -4.49 0.75 -3.37
CA GLY A 62 -4.97 -0.61 -3.20
C GLY A 62 -3.97 -1.67 -3.61
N PHE A 63 -4.08 -2.86 -3.03
CA PHE A 63 -3.43 -4.08 -3.54
C PHE A 63 -4.24 -4.76 -4.66
N ILE A 64 -5.50 -4.37 -4.81
CA ILE A 64 -6.42 -4.83 -5.85
C ILE A 64 -6.80 -3.61 -6.68
N THR A 65 -6.75 -3.70 -8.01
CA THR A 65 -7.21 -2.62 -8.88
C THR A 65 -8.71 -2.39 -8.73
N ALA A 66 -9.22 -1.24 -9.18
CA ALA A 66 -10.65 -0.93 -9.13
C ALA A 66 -11.51 -2.00 -9.84
N ARG A 67 -10.93 -2.63 -10.87
CA ARG A 67 -11.53 -3.72 -11.65
C ARG A 67 -11.32 -5.13 -11.05
N GLY A 68 -10.73 -5.25 -9.86
CA GLY A 68 -10.57 -6.52 -9.14
C GLY A 68 -9.29 -7.30 -9.45
N LYS A 69 -8.35 -6.74 -10.23
CA LYS A 69 -7.09 -7.44 -10.54
C LYS A 69 -6.10 -7.26 -9.40
N HIS A 70 -5.49 -8.35 -8.92
CA HIS A 70 -4.40 -8.25 -7.95
C HIS A 70 -3.18 -7.52 -8.54
N LYS A 71 -2.67 -6.53 -7.81
CA LYS A 71 -1.36 -5.93 -8.04
C LYS A 71 -0.27 -6.85 -7.44
N PRO A 72 1.00 -6.71 -7.86
CA PRO A 72 2.10 -7.49 -7.27
C PRO A 72 2.21 -7.30 -5.75
N SER A 73 1.86 -6.12 -5.25
CA SER A 73 1.81 -5.78 -3.81
C SER A 73 0.87 -6.67 -3.00
N PHE A 74 -0.20 -7.21 -3.58
CA PHE A 74 -1.10 -8.16 -2.92
C PHE A 74 -0.34 -9.41 -2.43
N ASN A 75 0.46 -10.01 -3.30
CA ASN A 75 1.23 -11.20 -2.98
C ASN A 75 2.38 -10.90 -2.01
N VAL A 76 2.96 -9.71 -2.09
CA VAL A 76 3.99 -9.27 -1.13
C VAL A 76 3.38 -9.14 0.25
N PHE A 77 2.28 -8.40 0.39
CA PHE A 77 1.61 -8.21 1.67
C PHE A 77 1.23 -9.55 2.32
N ARG A 78 0.64 -10.47 1.54
CA ARG A 78 0.26 -11.81 2.01
C ARG A 78 1.43 -12.66 2.53
N ARG A 79 2.67 -12.38 2.10
CA ARG A 79 3.88 -13.14 2.50
C ARG A 79 4.70 -12.44 3.57
N LEU A 80 4.27 -11.27 4.05
CA LEU A 80 4.98 -10.61 5.14
C LEU A 80 4.96 -11.53 6.38
N PRO A 81 6.07 -11.59 7.15
CA PRO A 81 6.07 -12.32 8.42
C PRO A 81 4.98 -11.78 9.34
N HIS A 82 4.47 -12.56 10.29
CA HIS A 82 3.52 -12.07 11.29
C HIS A 82 4.26 -11.48 12.48
#